data_AF-A0A0G4LGV0-F1
#
_entry.id   AF-A0A0G4LGV0-F1
#
_cell.length_a   1.000
_cell.length_b   1.000
_cell.length_c   1.000
_cell.angle_alpha   90.00
_cell.angle_beta   90.00
_cell.angle_gamma   90.00
#
_symmetry.space_group_name_H-M   'P 1'
#
loop_
_entity.id
_entity.type
_entity.pdbx_description
1 polymer ?
#
loop_
_entity_poly.entity_id
_entity_poly.type
_entity_poly.pdbx_seq_one_letter_code
_entity_poly.pdbx_strand_id
1 'polypeptide(L)'
;VETAIRLANQYPAAHRATYVKAAQTLRAPFWDWGYDARVPPVTVPNTLPVRVPNGSGLRTIQISNPLRYYRFPQSAIDQRFGSFSRDAQVFKCRAPQNYPNSANAAMARRSYRSWTYDAMTRSASFEEFASTGSSGISLEQIHNAVHWDGSCGFQFLDADYSAFDPLFMLHHANVDRLWAYRQFMRPDQATLTRTYSGGARFSTPGGTSIGPNSPLQPFFAAPGRFHTPNSVRSIRGFGYTYEGLAFSPKRPTPRALTL
;
A
#
# COMPACT_ATOMS: atom_id res chain seq x y z
N VAL A 1 9.28 -1.14 -11.40
CA VAL A 1 9.63 -0.37 -12.63
C VAL A 1 10.41 -1.22 -13.63
N GLU A 2 11.49 -1.90 -13.22
CA GLU A 2 12.32 -2.74 -14.11
C GLU A 2 11.52 -3.78 -14.91
N THR A 3 10.67 -4.57 -14.25
CA THR A 3 9.80 -5.54 -14.92
C THR A 3 8.89 -4.88 -15.96
N ALA A 4 8.33 -3.70 -15.65
CA ALA A 4 7.47 -2.97 -16.58
C ALA A 4 8.25 -2.44 -17.80
N ILE A 5 9.49 -1.97 -17.60
CA ILE A 5 10.37 -1.55 -18.70
C ILE A 5 10.74 -2.75 -19.58
N ARG A 6 11.09 -3.89 -18.98
CA ARG A 6 11.37 -5.12 -19.72
C ARG A 6 10.19 -5.55 -20.59
N LEU A 7 8.97 -5.51 -20.05
CA LEU A 7 7.76 -5.80 -20.81
C LEU A 7 7.49 -4.75 -21.90
N ALA A 8 7.64 -3.47 -21.59
CA ALA A 8 7.46 -2.39 -22.55
C ALA A 8 8.39 -2.51 -23.77
N ASN A 9 9.62 -2.98 -23.58
CA ASN A 9 10.57 -3.21 -24.67
C ASN A 9 10.15 -4.32 -25.65
N GLN A 10 9.24 -5.21 -25.26
CA GLN A 10 8.68 -6.25 -26.13
C GLN A 10 7.61 -5.71 -27.10
N TYR A 11 7.18 -4.45 -26.93
CA TYR A 11 6.18 -3.85 -27.82
C TYR A 11 6.76 -3.51 -29.19
N PRO A 12 5.93 -3.50 -30.26
CA PRO A 12 6.36 -3.12 -31.60
C PRO A 12 6.91 -1.69 -31.64
N ALA A 13 7.80 -1.41 -32.59
CA ALA A 13 8.54 -0.15 -32.66
C ALA A 13 7.62 1.10 -32.60
N ALA A 14 6.46 1.05 -33.28
CA ALA A 14 5.47 2.13 -33.30
C ALA A 14 4.86 2.46 -31.93
N HIS A 15 4.86 1.52 -30.97
CA HIS A 15 4.26 1.69 -29.64
C HIS A 15 5.28 1.67 -28.50
N ARG A 16 6.48 1.13 -28.73
CA ARG A 16 7.50 0.89 -27.70
C ARG A 16 7.82 2.15 -26.89
N ALA A 17 8.05 3.28 -27.55
CA ALA A 17 8.39 4.53 -26.88
C ALA A 17 7.31 4.97 -25.86
N THR A 18 6.03 4.84 -26.24
CA THR A 18 4.89 5.16 -25.36
C THR A 18 4.84 4.24 -24.14
N TYR A 19 5.01 2.93 -24.33
CA TYR A 19 4.99 1.98 -23.22
C TYR A 19 6.22 2.08 -22.32
N VAL A 20 7.41 2.37 -22.88
CA VAL A 20 8.62 2.60 -22.08
C VAL A 20 8.45 3.85 -21.22
N LYS A 21 7.92 4.94 -21.79
CA LYS A 21 7.60 6.16 -21.04
C LYS A 21 6.62 5.86 -19.90
N ALA A 22 5.53 5.13 -20.19
CA ALA A 22 4.56 4.74 -19.18
C ALA A 22 5.20 3.89 -18.06
N ALA A 23 6.06 2.94 -18.41
CA ALA A 23 6.78 2.10 -17.45
C ALA A 23 7.74 2.89 -16.55
N GLN A 24 8.43 3.90 -17.10
CA GLN A 24 9.32 4.80 -16.34
C GLN A 24 8.54 5.68 -15.35
N THR A 25 7.33 6.10 -15.73
CA THR A 25 6.46 6.92 -14.87
C THR A 25 5.55 6.10 -13.96
N LEU A 26 5.55 4.76 -14.06
CA LEU A 26 4.69 3.88 -13.29
C LEU A 26 4.99 3.99 -11.79
N ARG A 27 3.96 4.24 -10.98
CA ARG A 27 4.00 4.25 -9.52
C ARG A 27 2.85 3.42 -8.96
N ALA A 28 2.97 3.00 -7.70
CA ALA A 28 1.87 2.33 -7.02
C ALA A 28 0.68 3.30 -6.92
N PRO A 29 -0.51 2.91 -7.41
CA PRO A 29 -1.72 3.67 -7.18
C PRO A 29 -2.18 3.52 -5.72
N PHE A 30 -3.04 4.42 -5.27
CA PHE A 30 -3.56 4.44 -3.89
C PHE A 30 -5.09 4.38 -3.88
N TRP A 31 -5.63 3.80 -2.80
CA TRP A 31 -7.06 3.79 -2.50
C TRP A 31 -7.39 4.91 -1.52
N ASP A 32 -8.00 6.01 -2.00
CA ASP A 32 -8.33 7.17 -1.18
C ASP A 32 -9.63 6.97 -0.39
N TRP A 33 -9.58 6.09 0.61
CA TRP A 33 -10.72 5.77 1.48
C TRP A 33 -11.21 6.97 2.32
N GLY A 34 -10.46 8.08 2.37
CA GLY A 34 -10.89 9.34 2.98
C GLY A 34 -11.78 10.20 2.06
N TYR A 35 -11.72 9.97 0.74
CA TYR A 35 -12.56 10.62 -0.26
C TYR A 35 -13.67 9.69 -0.78
N ASP A 36 -13.31 8.50 -1.23
CA ASP A 36 -14.23 7.44 -1.65
C ASP A 36 -13.87 6.13 -0.94
N ALA A 37 -14.69 5.76 0.05
CA ALA A 37 -14.47 4.60 0.89
C ALA A 37 -14.78 3.26 0.19
N ARG A 38 -15.36 3.27 -1.02
CA ARG A 38 -15.63 2.03 -1.76
C ARG A 38 -14.31 1.35 -2.12
N VAL A 39 -14.30 0.02 -2.10
CA VAL A 39 -13.13 -0.74 -2.53
C VAL A 39 -12.82 -0.41 -4.01
N PRO A 40 -11.54 -0.35 -4.41
CA PRO A 40 -11.16 0.05 -5.77
C PRO A 40 -11.84 -0.83 -6.83
N PRO A 41 -12.61 -0.26 -7.78
CA PRO A 41 -13.40 -1.06 -8.73
C PRO A 41 -12.59 -2.09 -9.53
N VAL A 42 -11.31 -1.81 -9.78
CA VAL A 42 -10.40 -2.69 -10.52
C VAL A 42 -10.16 -4.04 -9.83
N THR A 43 -10.40 -4.18 -8.52
CA THR A 43 -10.23 -5.43 -7.78
C THR A 43 -11.44 -6.36 -7.90
N VAL A 44 -12.54 -5.90 -8.51
CA VAL A 44 -13.81 -6.62 -8.54
C VAL A 44 -13.90 -7.63 -9.70
N PRO A 45 -13.60 -7.29 -10.96
CA PRO A 45 -13.78 -8.21 -12.09
C PRO A 45 -12.93 -9.47 -11.97
N ASN A 46 -13.43 -10.61 -12.48
CA ASN A 46 -12.63 -11.84 -12.57
C ASN A 46 -11.52 -11.74 -13.63
N THR A 47 -11.73 -10.94 -14.67
CA THR A 47 -10.78 -10.70 -15.76
C THR A 47 -10.63 -9.22 -16.06
N LEU A 48 -9.49 -8.85 -16.62
CA LEU A 48 -9.23 -7.49 -17.11
C LEU A 48 -8.79 -7.52 -18.58
N PRO A 49 -9.27 -6.56 -19.40
CA PRO A 49 -8.76 -6.38 -20.75
C PRO A 49 -7.37 -5.73 -20.70
N VAL A 50 -6.40 -6.32 -21.41
CA VAL A 50 -5.06 -5.76 -21.57
C VAL A 50 -4.65 -5.75 -23.04
N ARG A 51 -4.02 -4.65 -23.48
CA ARG A 51 -3.42 -4.56 -24.82
C ARG A 51 -2.07 -5.23 -24.78
N VAL A 52 -1.82 -6.15 -25.71
CA VAL A 52 -0.56 -6.89 -25.84
C VAL A 52 -0.02 -6.80 -27.28
N PRO A 53 1.30 -6.98 -27.48
CA PRO A 53 1.88 -7.06 -28.82
C PRO A 53 1.21 -8.12 -29.70
N ASN A 54 0.98 -7.79 -30.97
CA ASN A 54 0.48 -8.70 -31.99
C ASN A 54 1.07 -8.35 -33.36
N GLY A 55 2.18 -9.00 -33.74
CA GLY A 55 2.93 -8.63 -34.94
C GLY A 55 3.41 -7.18 -34.87
N SER A 56 3.11 -6.38 -35.90
CA SER A 56 3.42 -4.94 -35.92
C SER A 56 2.43 -4.07 -35.11
N GLY A 57 1.29 -4.62 -34.70
CA GLY A 57 0.22 -3.92 -34.00
C GLY A 57 -0.02 -4.41 -32.57
N LEU A 58 -1.19 -4.07 -32.04
CA LEU A 58 -1.65 -4.49 -30.72
C LEU A 58 -2.96 -5.27 -30.86
N ARG A 59 -3.22 -6.16 -29.90
CA ARG A 59 -4.54 -6.76 -29.71
C ARG A 59 -4.94 -6.70 -28.24
N THR A 60 -6.23 -6.69 -27.96
CA THR A 60 -6.73 -6.81 -26.59
C THR A 60 -6.97 -8.28 -26.25
N ILE A 61 -6.45 -8.74 -25.11
CA ILE A 61 -6.75 -10.05 -24.55
C ILE A 61 -7.40 -9.88 -23.17
N GLN A 62 -8.17 -10.88 -22.74
CA GLN A 62 -8.66 -10.98 -21.37
C GLN A 62 -7.68 -11.80 -20.55
N ILE A 63 -7.22 -11.24 -19.43
CA ILE A 63 -6.39 -11.96 -18.46
C ILE A 63 -7.15 -12.15 -17.16
N SER A 64 -6.83 -13.20 -16.40
CA SER A 64 -7.29 -13.30 -15.00
C SER A 64 -6.81 -12.06 -14.24
N ASN A 65 -7.68 -11.46 -13.42
CA ASN A 65 -7.39 -10.21 -12.74
C ASN A 65 -6.41 -10.43 -11.57
N PRO A 66 -5.15 -10.00 -11.67
CA PRO A 66 -4.17 -10.17 -10.59
C PRO A 66 -4.45 -9.25 -9.40
N LEU A 67 -5.35 -8.26 -9.54
CA LEU A 67 -5.75 -7.33 -8.48
C LEU A 67 -6.96 -7.84 -7.69
N ARG A 68 -7.58 -8.96 -8.08
CA ARG A 68 -8.73 -9.52 -7.36
C ARG A 68 -8.31 -10.41 -6.18
N TYR A 69 -7.36 -11.31 -6.40
CA TYR A 69 -6.78 -12.17 -5.37
C TYR A 69 -5.41 -12.68 -5.81
N TYR A 70 -4.56 -13.00 -4.83
CA TYR A 70 -3.33 -13.75 -5.05
C TYR A 70 -3.61 -15.25 -4.87
N ARG A 71 -3.04 -16.08 -5.76
CA ARG A 71 -3.08 -17.54 -5.63
C ARG A 71 -1.78 -18.01 -5.00
N PHE A 72 -1.90 -18.79 -3.93
CA PHE A 72 -0.73 -19.30 -3.24
C PHE A 72 -0.05 -20.39 -4.07
N PRO A 73 1.30 -20.43 -4.09
CA PRO A 73 2.00 -21.54 -4.72
C PRO A 73 1.75 -22.83 -3.93
N GLN A 74 1.79 -23.98 -4.61
CA GLN A 74 1.54 -25.28 -3.97
C GLN A 74 2.45 -25.53 -2.77
N SER A 75 3.70 -25.08 -2.81
CA SER A 75 4.64 -25.20 -1.69
C SER A 75 4.17 -24.50 -0.40
N ALA A 76 3.43 -23.39 -0.51
CA ALA A 76 2.84 -22.71 0.64
C ALA A 76 1.63 -23.48 1.19
N ILE A 77 0.79 -24.01 0.30
CA ILE A 77 -0.38 -24.85 0.66
C ILE A 77 0.07 -26.16 1.33
N ASP A 78 1.19 -26.71 0.88
CA ASP A 78 1.86 -27.89 1.44
C ASP A 78 2.59 -27.59 2.77
N GLN A 79 2.45 -26.37 3.31
CA GLN A 79 3.04 -25.94 4.59
C GLN A 79 4.57 -26.02 4.66
N ARG A 80 5.27 -25.91 3.52
CA ARG A 80 6.74 -25.95 3.49
C ARG A 80 7.42 -24.77 4.19
N PHE A 81 6.68 -23.69 4.43
CA PHE A 81 7.17 -22.46 5.06
C PHE A 81 6.60 -22.25 6.48
N GLY A 82 5.98 -23.26 7.07
CA GLY A 82 5.31 -23.19 8.37
C GLY A 82 3.79 -23.33 8.27
N SER A 83 3.11 -23.11 9.39
CA SER A 83 1.64 -23.13 9.43
C SER A 83 1.10 -22.00 8.57
N PHE A 84 0.39 -22.36 7.51
CA PHE A 84 -0.18 -21.43 6.54
C PHE A 84 -1.57 -21.93 6.13
N SER A 85 -2.45 -21.02 5.72
CA SER A 85 -3.78 -21.39 5.24
C SER A 85 -3.66 -22.38 4.09
N ARG A 86 -4.49 -23.43 4.15
CA ARG A 86 -4.62 -24.42 3.07
C ARG A 86 -5.51 -23.93 1.93
N ASP A 87 -6.04 -22.71 2.06
CA ASP A 87 -6.71 -22.01 0.98
C ASP A 87 -5.80 -21.85 -0.24
N ALA A 88 -6.32 -22.12 -1.43
CA ALA A 88 -5.54 -21.97 -2.66
C ALA A 88 -5.26 -20.49 -3.05
N GLN A 89 -5.95 -19.55 -2.42
CA GLN A 89 -5.86 -18.12 -2.73
C GLN A 89 -6.30 -17.25 -1.55
N VAL A 90 -6.03 -15.95 -1.64
CA VAL A 90 -6.57 -14.96 -0.70
C VAL A 90 -8.06 -14.74 -0.95
N PHE A 91 -8.85 -14.69 0.12
CA PHE A 91 -10.29 -14.47 0.06
C PHE A 91 -10.73 -13.18 0.76
N LYS A 92 -11.80 -12.60 0.23
CA LYS A 92 -12.50 -11.41 0.76
C LYS A 92 -13.98 -11.75 0.91
N CYS A 93 -14.61 -11.35 2.02
CA CYS A 93 -16.06 -11.43 2.26
C CYS A 93 -16.70 -12.75 1.78
N ARG A 94 -16.47 -13.87 2.49
CA ARG A 94 -17.12 -15.16 2.17
C ARG A 94 -18.59 -15.18 2.60
N ALA A 95 -19.36 -16.11 2.02
CA ALA A 95 -20.77 -16.31 2.35
C ALA A 95 -21.00 -16.39 3.87
N PRO A 96 -22.06 -15.76 4.40
CA PRO A 96 -23.17 -15.13 3.67
C PRO A 96 -22.87 -13.72 3.12
N GLN A 97 -21.68 -13.17 3.37
CA GLN A 97 -21.24 -11.90 2.78
C GLN A 97 -20.77 -12.09 1.34
N ASN A 98 -20.57 -10.99 0.62
CA ASN A 98 -20.01 -11.01 -0.73
C ASN A 98 -19.14 -9.80 -1.02
N TYR A 99 -18.07 -10.01 -1.78
CA TYR A 99 -17.22 -8.94 -2.29
C TYR A 99 -17.69 -8.49 -3.69
N PRO A 100 -17.93 -7.19 -3.94
CA PRO A 100 -17.56 -6.05 -3.09
C PRO A 100 -18.68 -5.51 -2.18
N ASN A 101 -19.93 -5.97 -2.30
CA ASN A 101 -21.07 -5.27 -1.70
C ASN A 101 -21.02 -5.22 -0.18
N SER A 102 -20.68 -6.33 0.48
CA SER A 102 -20.55 -6.37 1.94
C SER A 102 -19.38 -5.52 2.44
N ALA A 103 -18.26 -5.50 1.71
CA ALA A 103 -17.12 -4.64 2.03
C ALA A 103 -17.50 -3.16 1.90
N ASN A 104 -18.12 -2.77 0.78
CA ASN A 104 -18.58 -1.39 0.58
C ASN A 104 -19.61 -0.97 1.62
N ALA A 105 -20.53 -1.86 2.01
CA ALA A 105 -21.49 -1.60 3.07
C ALA A 105 -20.82 -1.42 4.44
N ALA A 106 -19.78 -2.21 4.75
CA ALA A 106 -18.99 -2.05 5.98
C ALA A 106 -18.20 -0.72 5.96
N MET A 107 -17.50 -0.43 4.85
CA MET A 107 -16.75 0.80 4.67
C MET A 107 -17.64 2.05 4.81
N ALA A 108 -18.88 2.01 4.34
CA ALA A 108 -19.83 3.12 4.43
C ALA A 108 -20.36 3.38 5.87
N ARG A 109 -20.18 2.45 6.81
CA ARG A 109 -20.63 2.63 8.21
C ARG A 109 -19.72 3.58 9.00
N ARG A 110 -18.49 3.79 8.55
CA ARG A 110 -17.52 4.66 9.22
C ARG A 110 -17.34 5.95 8.45
N SER A 111 -17.17 7.04 9.18
CA SER A 111 -16.84 8.34 8.61
C SER A 111 -15.34 8.46 8.39
N TYR A 112 -14.78 7.68 7.47
CA TYR A 112 -13.34 7.69 7.15
C TYR A 112 -12.81 9.07 6.80
N ARG A 113 -13.63 9.89 6.11
CA ARG A 113 -13.32 11.28 5.82
C ARG A 113 -13.08 12.12 7.07
N SER A 114 -14.02 12.06 8.02
CA SER A 114 -13.94 12.81 9.28
C SER A 114 -12.79 12.31 10.15
N TRP A 115 -12.60 10.99 10.25
CA TRP A 115 -11.48 10.41 10.99
C TRP A 115 -10.13 10.81 10.41
N THR A 116 -10.00 10.81 9.08
CA THR A 116 -8.78 11.29 8.40
C THR A 116 -8.54 12.76 8.72
N TYR A 117 -9.58 13.60 8.64
CA TYR A 117 -9.46 15.02 8.96
C TYR A 117 -9.03 15.23 10.42
N ASP A 118 -9.64 14.52 11.37
CA ASP A 118 -9.29 14.63 12.79
C ASP A 118 -7.85 14.15 13.06
N ALA A 119 -7.42 13.02 12.51
CA ALA A 119 -6.03 12.56 12.65
C ALA A 119 -5.04 13.58 12.08
N MET A 120 -5.33 14.14 10.90
CA MET A 120 -4.43 15.11 10.25
C MET A 120 -4.34 16.45 10.99
N THR A 121 -5.43 16.90 11.63
CA THR A 121 -5.53 18.26 12.19
C THR A 121 -5.44 18.33 13.71
N ARG A 122 -5.83 17.27 14.43
CA ARG A 122 -5.92 17.28 15.90
C ARG A 122 -4.75 16.59 16.61
N SER A 123 -4.04 15.68 15.98
CA SER A 123 -2.87 15.03 16.60
C SER A 123 -1.78 16.06 16.91
N ALA A 124 -1.35 16.13 18.18
CA ALA A 124 -0.41 17.13 18.67
C ALA A 124 1.06 16.71 18.49
N SER A 125 1.32 15.42 18.29
CA SER A 125 2.65 14.84 18.11
C SER A 125 2.68 13.83 16.96
N PHE A 126 3.89 13.41 16.59
CA PHE A 126 4.06 12.33 15.61
C PHE A 126 3.48 11.01 16.14
N GLU A 127 3.68 10.70 17.42
CA GLU A 127 3.25 9.45 18.04
C GLU A 127 1.73 9.36 18.20
N GLU A 128 1.05 10.47 18.45
CA GLU A 128 -0.42 10.56 18.42
C GLU A 128 -0.98 10.36 17.01
N PHE A 129 -0.32 10.94 16.01
CA PHE A 129 -0.73 10.77 14.62
C PHE A 129 -0.48 9.33 14.14
N ALA A 130 0.69 8.77 14.45
CA ALA A 130 1.18 7.56 13.82
C ALA A 130 0.53 6.29 14.37
N SER A 131 0.32 6.19 15.69
CA SER A 131 0.03 4.90 16.33
C SER A 131 -1.15 4.94 17.30
N THR A 132 -1.79 3.79 17.46
CA THR A 132 -2.83 3.47 18.46
C THR A 132 -2.32 3.47 19.91
N GLY A 133 -1.01 3.58 20.14
CA GLY A 133 -0.43 3.66 21.49
C GLY A 133 -0.62 5.00 22.22
N SER A 134 -1.32 5.96 21.62
CA SER A 134 -1.60 7.29 22.17
C SER A 134 -3.11 7.57 22.18
N SER A 135 -3.55 8.64 22.84
CA SER A 135 -4.96 9.06 22.83
C SER A 135 -5.37 9.72 21.51
N GLY A 136 -6.65 9.67 21.18
CA GLY A 136 -7.22 10.27 19.96
C GLY A 136 -7.31 9.31 18.77
N ILE A 137 -7.63 9.86 17.60
CA ILE A 137 -7.73 9.11 16.34
C ILE A 137 -6.37 9.14 15.65
N SER A 138 -5.70 8.00 15.55
CA SER A 138 -4.43 7.85 14.84
C SER A 138 -4.61 7.28 13.44
N LEU A 139 -3.62 7.49 12.57
CA LEU A 139 -3.59 6.90 11.24
C LEU A 139 -3.62 5.36 11.30
N GLU A 140 -2.88 4.75 12.24
CA GLU A 140 -2.91 3.30 12.46
C GLU A 140 -4.31 2.80 12.85
N GLN A 141 -5.06 3.55 13.67
CA GLN A 141 -6.42 3.19 14.02
C GLN A 141 -7.34 3.16 12.80
N ILE A 142 -7.25 4.17 11.94
CA ILE A 142 -8.05 4.23 10.72
C ILE A 142 -7.64 3.12 9.75
N HIS A 143 -6.34 2.92 9.58
CA HIS A 143 -5.75 1.80 8.83
C HIS A 143 -6.31 0.45 9.28
N ASN A 144 -6.33 0.18 10.59
CA ASN A 144 -6.85 -1.07 11.14
C ASN A 144 -8.33 -1.27 10.78
N ALA A 145 -9.13 -0.20 10.84
CA ALA A 145 -10.53 -0.26 10.43
C ALA A 145 -10.68 -0.57 8.93
N VAL A 146 -9.84 0.00 8.06
CA VAL A 146 -9.87 -0.31 6.61
C VAL A 146 -9.51 -1.77 6.34
N HIS A 147 -8.50 -2.31 7.03
CA HIS A 147 -8.12 -3.73 6.95
C HIS A 147 -9.31 -4.67 7.30
N TRP A 148 -10.07 -4.30 8.33
CA TRP A 148 -11.29 -5.01 8.71
C TRP A 148 -12.40 -4.85 7.66
N ASP A 149 -12.83 -3.62 7.41
CA ASP A 149 -14.05 -3.32 6.65
C ASP A 149 -13.87 -3.62 5.15
N GLY A 150 -12.68 -3.39 4.59
CA GLY A 150 -12.37 -3.62 3.17
C GLY A 150 -12.41 -5.09 2.73
N SER A 151 -12.42 -6.03 3.68
CA SER A 151 -12.47 -7.46 3.41
C SER A 151 -13.51 -8.23 4.22
N CYS A 152 -14.35 -7.53 4.99
CA CYS A 152 -15.30 -8.11 5.93
C CYS A 152 -14.65 -8.96 7.05
N GLY A 153 -13.46 -8.57 7.51
CA GLY A 153 -12.73 -9.28 8.58
C GLY A 153 -12.08 -10.60 8.16
N PHE A 154 -11.85 -10.80 6.85
CA PHE A 154 -11.14 -11.97 6.32
C PHE A 154 -9.63 -11.72 6.24
N GLN A 155 -8.91 -12.38 5.33
CA GLN A 155 -7.45 -12.44 5.30
C GLN A 155 -6.75 -11.09 5.08
N PHE A 156 -7.45 -10.05 4.62
CA PHE A 156 -6.86 -8.72 4.56
C PHE A 156 -6.68 -8.10 5.96
N LEU A 157 -7.45 -8.53 6.97
CA LEU A 157 -7.26 -8.12 8.36
C LEU A 157 -6.08 -8.82 9.04
N ASP A 158 -5.89 -10.09 8.71
CA ASP A 158 -4.91 -10.95 9.37
C ASP A 158 -3.48 -10.59 8.95
N ALA A 159 -2.64 -10.18 9.90
CA ALA A 159 -1.28 -9.73 9.64
C ALA A 159 -0.42 -10.78 8.91
N ASP A 160 -0.70 -12.08 9.09
CA ASP A 160 0.03 -13.17 8.45
C ASP A 160 -0.32 -13.31 6.96
N TYR A 161 -1.48 -12.81 6.54
CA TYR A 161 -2.00 -12.94 5.16
C TYR A 161 -2.18 -11.61 4.43
N SER A 162 -2.27 -10.50 5.16
CA SER A 162 -2.74 -9.22 4.63
C SER A 162 -1.94 -8.74 3.43
N ALA A 163 -0.61 -8.90 3.49
CA ALA A 163 0.30 -8.50 2.42
C ALA A 163 0.16 -9.31 1.12
N PHE A 164 -0.50 -10.47 1.15
CA PHE A 164 -0.83 -11.24 -0.06
C PHE A 164 -2.11 -10.75 -0.75
N ASP A 165 -2.95 -9.95 -0.08
CA ASP A 165 -4.11 -9.35 -0.72
C ASP A 165 -3.68 -8.15 -1.59
N PRO A 166 -4.03 -8.08 -2.89
CA PRO A 166 -3.71 -6.91 -3.71
C PRO A 166 -4.23 -5.57 -3.18
N LEU A 167 -5.26 -5.55 -2.31
CA LEU A 167 -5.70 -4.35 -1.62
C LEU A 167 -4.62 -3.74 -0.72
N PHE A 168 -3.68 -4.55 -0.21
CA PHE A 168 -2.63 -4.10 0.71
C PHE A 168 -1.80 -2.96 0.15
N MET A 169 -1.29 -3.11 -1.07
CA MET A 169 -0.44 -2.07 -1.67
C MET A 169 -1.23 -0.80 -1.99
N LEU A 170 -2.50 -0.92 -2.40
CA LEU A 170 -3.37 0.23 -2.65
C LEU A 170 -3.69 0.98 -1.35
N HIS A 171 -3.97 0.23 -0.28
CA HIS A 171 -4.26 0.76 1.04
C HIS A 171 -3.04 1.45 1.64
N HIS A 172 -1.90 0.76 1.71
CA HIS A 172 -0.66 1.28 2.29
C HIS A 172 -0.05 2.42 1.47
N ALA A 173 -0.29 2.49 0.15
CA ALA A 173 0.06 3.67 -0.65
C ALA A 173 -0.74 4.92 -0.24
N ASN A 174 -1.99 4.78 0.23
CA ASN A 174 -2.76 5.90 0.79
C ASN A 174 -2.32 6.23 2.22
N VAL A 175 -1.95 5.23 3.03
CA VAL A 175 -1.35 5.45 4.35
C VAL A 175 -0.06 6.26 4.22
N ASP A 176 0.84 5.88 3.32
CA ASP A 176 2.07 6.64 3.03
C ASP A 176 1.77 8.05 2.49
N ARG A 177 0.72 8.20 1.67
CA ARG A 177 0.27 9.52 1.21
C ARG A 177 -0.11 10.45 2.36
N LEU A 178 -0.95 9.97 3.28
CA LEU A 178 -1.39 10.74 4.44
C LEU A 178 -0.20 11.04 5.36
N TRP A 179 0.69 10.07 5.53
CA TRP A 179 1.93 10.24 6.27
C TRP A 179 2.82 11.34 5.68
N ALA A 180 3.05 11.31 4.35
CA ALA A 180 3.84 12.31 3.65
C ALA A 180 3.21 13.72 3.73
N TYR A 181 1.88 13.82 3.60
CA TYR A 181 1.18 15.10 3.82
C TYR A 181 1.36 15.60 5.25
N ARG A 182 1.26 14.74 6.26
CA ARG A 182 1.46 15.13 7.66
C ARG A 182 2.89 15.61 7.92
N GLN A 183 3.88 14.91 7.39
CA GLN A 183 5.29 15.33 7.47
C GLN A 183 5.55 16.66 6.77
N PHE A 184 4.87 16.94 5.66
CA PHE A 184 4.98 18.23 4.96
C PHE A 184 4.30 19.37 5.74
N MET A 185 3.10 19.13 6.28
CA MET A 185 2.33 20.13 7.03
C MET A 185 2.95 20.46 8.39
N ARG A 186 3.66 19.51 9.00
CA ARG A 186 4.20 19.60 10.37
C ARG A 186 5.61 19.01 10.43
N PRO A 187 6.60 19.68 9.82
CA PRO A 187 7.96 19.15 9.68
C PRO A 187 8.69 18.99 11.02
N ASP A 188 8.30 19.77 12.03
CA ASP A 188 8.76 19.67 13.42
C ASP A 188 8.31 18.36 14.10
N GLN A 189 7.30 17.69 13.55
CA GLN A 189 6.70 16.46 14.06
C GLN A 189 6.76 15.32 13.02
N ALA A 190 7.81 15.28 12.21
CA ALA A 190 7.91 14.34 11.09
C ALA A 190 8.49 12.95 11.45
N THR A 191 8.92 12.75 12.71
CA THR A 191 9.57 11.51 13.15
C THR A 191 9.34 11.26 14.65
N LEU A 192 9.71 10.06 15.10
CA LEU A 192 9.70 9.67 16.51
C LEU A 192 10.58 10.59 17.34
N THR A 193 10.03 11.08 18.44
CA THR A 193 10.71 11.92 19.43
C THR A 193 11.10 11.15 20.68
N ARG A 194 10.41 10.04 20.96
CA ARG A 194 10.65 9.19 22.12
C ARG A 194 10.94 7.75 21.72
N THR A 195 11.60 7.03 22.62
CA THR A 195 11.74 5.58 22.54
C THR A 195 10.57 4.86 23.20
N TYR A 196 10.29 3.63 22.78
CA TYR A 196 9.31 2.76 23.42
C TYR A 196 9.78 1.29 23.38
N SER A 197 9.20 0.46 24.25
CA SER A 197 9.47 -0.99 24.26
C SER A 197 8.69 -1.67 23.13
N GLY A 198 9.40 -2.23 22.16
CA GLY A 198 8.80 -2.89 21.00
C GLY A 198 8.30 -4.30 21.29
N GLY A 199 7.23 -4.72 20.62
CA GLY A 199 6.82 -6.12 20.58
C GLY A 199 7.78 -7.01 19.78
N ALA A 200 7.68 -8.32 19.97
CA ALA A 200 8.51 -9.28 19.22
C ALA A 200 8.16 -9.28 17.73
N ARG A 201 9.19 -9.33 16.89
CA ARG A 201 9.11 -9.42 15.42
C ARG A 201 10.14 -10.43 14.93
N PHE A 202 10.06 -10.84 13.66
CA PHE A 202 10.96 -11.82 13.06
C PHE A 202 12.45 -11.58 13.38
N SER A 203 12.89 -10.32 13.34
CA SER A 203 14.28 -9.94 13.52
C SER A 203 14.54 -8.97 14.67
N THR A 204 13.56 -8.79 15.55
CA THR A 204 13.67 -7.88 16.70
C THR A 204 13.00 -8.51 17.91
N PRO A 205 13.77 -8.88 18.96
CA PRO A 205 13.20 -9.43 20.18
C PRO A 205 12.20 -8.49 20.83
N GLY A 206 11.16 -9.05 21.45
CA GLY A 206 10.26 -8.26 22.30
C GLY A 206 11.04 -7.61 23.45
N GLY A 207 10.64 -6.40 23.84
CA GLY A 207 11.35 -5.61 24.84
C GLY A 207 12.45 -4.72 24.28
N THR A 208 12.80 -4.85 22.98
CA THR A 208 13.82 -4.00 22.36
C THR A 208 13.37 -2.54 22.39
N SER A 209 14.27 -1.62 22.78
CA SER A 209 14.00 -0.18 22.73
C SER A 209 13.96 0.30 21.28
N ILE A 210 12.80 0.75 20.82
CA ILE A 210 12.55 1.27 19.48
C ILE A 210 12.53 2.79 19.52
N GLY A 211 13.25 3.42 18.60
CA GLY A 211 13.31 4.87 18.46
C GLY A 211 13.68 5.31 17.04
N PRO A 212 14.00 6.60 16.84
CA PRO A 212 14.16 7.18 15.50
C PRO A 212 15.36 6.64 14.70
N ASN A 213 16.30 5.96 15.35
CA ASN A 213 17.47 5.34 14.73
C ASN A 213 17.45 3.80 14.74
N SER A 214 16.35 3.19 15.21
CA SER A 214 16.22 1.73 15.18
C SER A 214 16.19 1.22 13.73
N PRO A 215 16.82 0.08 13.43
CA PRO A 215 16.88 -0.45 12.07
C PRO A 215 15.50 -0.94 11.60
N LEU A 216 15.08 -0.48 10.42
CA LEU A 216 13.88 -0.93 9.71
C LEU A 216 14.22 -2.14 8.85
N GLN A 217 14.47 -3.27 9.50
CA GLN A 217 14.76 -4.51 8.80
C GLN A 217 13.51 -5.02 8.05
N PRO A 218 13.67 -5.65 6.87
CA PRO A 218 14.91 -5.97 6.18
C PRO A 218 15.33 -4.92 5.13
N PHE A 219 14.88 -3.66 5.25
CA PHE A 219 15.07 -2.65 4.21
C PHE A 219 16.44 -1.98 4.32
N PHE A 220 17.29 -2.15 3.31
CA PHE A 220 18.64 -1.57 3.26
C PHE A 220 18.67 -0.21 2.56
N ALA A 221 19.29 0.79 3.19
CA ALA A 221 19.60 2.09 2.59
C ALA A 221 20.91 2.06 1.78
N ALA A 222 21.81 1.13 2.11
CA ALA A 222 23.05 0.84 1.42
C ALA A 222 23.48 -0.59 1.79
N PRO A 223 24.43 -1.23 1.07
CA PRO A 223 24.95 -2.54 1.45
C PRO A 223 25.36 -2.58 2.93
N GLY A 224 24.77 -3.49 3.71
CA GLY A 224 25.04 -3.65 5.14
C GLY A 224 24.43 -2.59 6.07
N ARG A 225 23.71 -1.58 5.56
CA ARG A 225 23.09 -0.52 6.37
C ARG A 225 21.58 -0.47 6.17
N PHE A 226 20.82 -0.76 7.22
CA PHE A 226 19.36 -0.65 7.21
C PHE A 226 18.87 0.80 7.14
N HIS A 227 17.67 0.99 6.59
CA HIS A 227 16.89 2.19 6.81
C HIS A 227 16.57 2.36 8.30
N THR A 228 16.24 3.59 8.71
CA THR A 228 15.78 3.95 10.05
C THR A 228 14.61 4.92 9.90
N PRO A 229 13.75 5.12 10.92
CA PRO A 229 12.72 6.16 10.86
C PRO A 229 13.27 7.53 10.44
N ASN A 230 14.46 7.89 10.92
CA ASN A 230 15.15 9.12 10.50
C ASN A 230 15.56 9.14 9.03
N SER A 231 16.03 8.02 8.46
CA SER A 231 16.44 7.99 7.05
C SER A 231 15.26 7.97 6.07
N VAL A 232 14.05 7.65 6.56
CA VAL A 232 12.80 7.63 5.78
C VAL A 232 11.83 8.74 6.20
N ARG A 233 12.27 9.73 6.99
CA ARG A 233 11.43 10.87 7.44
C ARG A 233 10.93 11.79 6.33
N SER A 234 11.37 11.56 5.09
CA SER A 234 10.96 12.28 3.90
C SER A 234 10.94 11.34 2.71
N ILE A 235 9.89 11.44 1.89
CA ILE A 235 9.77 10.70 0.63
C ILE A 235 10.73 11.20 -0.47
N ARG A 236 11.45 12.31 -0.23
CA ARG A 236 12.44 12.84 -1.18
C ARG A 236 13.54 11.80 -1.42
N GLY A 237 13.82 11.52 -2.68
CA GLY A 237 14.85 10.55 -3.08
C GLY A 237 14.33 9.13 -3.32
N PHE A 238 13.11 8.79 -2.88
CA PHE A 238 12.50 7.48 -3.13
C PHE A 238 11.86 7.34 -4.52
N GLY A 239 11.96 8.39 -5.36
CA GLY A 239 11.54 8.35 -6.75
C GLY A 239 10.02 8.47 -6.97
N TYR A 240 9.24 8.80 -5.95
CA TYR A 240 7.80 9.08 -6.06
C TYR A 240 7.41 10.37 -5.34
N THR A 241 6.19 10.84 -5.60
CA THR A 241 5.57 11.98 -4.91
C THR A 241 4.05 11.85 -4.99
N TYR A 242 3.35 12.72 -4.27
CA TYR A 242 1.90 12.85 -4.29
C TYR A 242 1.50 14.24 -4.79
N GLU A 243 0.25 14.36 -5.22
CA GLU A 243 -0.30 15.65 -5.64
C GLU A 243 -0.16 16.71 -4.54
N GLY A 244 0.17 17.95 -4.91
CA GLY A 244 0.43 19.03 -3.96
C GLY A 244 1.80 19.00 -3.26
N LEU A 245 2.53 17.87 -3.27
CA LEU A 245 3.90 17.77 -2.72
C LEU A 245 5.00 17.88 -3.77
N ALA A 246 4.65 17.97 -5.05
CA ALA A 246 5.61 18.06 -6.13
C ALA A 246 6.35 19.40 -6.08
N PHE A 247 7.54 19.41 -5.47
CA PHE A 247 8.51 20.49 -5.65
C PHE A 247 9.01 20.48 -7.09
N SER A 248 8.78 21.51 -7.89
CA SER A 248 9.49 21.63 -9.16
C SER A 248 9.86 23.07 -9.47
N PRO A 249 11.12 23.27 -9.90
CA PRO A 249 11.31 24.22 -10.99
C PRO A 249 11.72 23.60 -12.34
N LYS A 250 12.06 22.30 -12.49
CA LYS A 250 12.75 21.86 -13.74
C LYS A 250 12.49 20.46 -14.35
N ARG A 251 11.60 19.60 -13.87
CA ARG A 251 11.23 18.37 -14.63
C ARG A 251 9.75 17.99 -14.43
N PRO A 252 9.07 17.41 -15.44
CA PRO A 252 7.69 16.96 -15.29
C PRO A 252 7.65 15.80 -14.28
N THR A 253 6.99 16.04 -13.16
CA THR A 253 6.88 15.11 -12.04
C THR A 253 5.81 14.04 -12.32
N PRO A 254 6.13 12.73 -12.27
CA PRO A 254 5.12 11.68 -12.43
C PRO A 254 4.14 11.67 -11.25
N ARG A 255 2.84 11.59 -11.55
CA ARG A 255 1.73 11.59 -10.58
C ARG A 255 1.34 10.15 -10.24
N ALA A 256 1.06 9.87 -8.96
CA ALA A 256 0.29 8.69 -8.59
C ALA A 256 -1.16 8.91 -9.05
N LEU A 257 -1.75 7.93 -9.76
CA LEU A 257 -3.14 7.97 -10.20
C LEU A 257 -4.01 7.30 -9.13
N THR A 258 -5.14 7.93 -8.81
CA THR A 258 -6.25 7.30 -8.07
C THR A 258 -6.93 6.28 -8.99
N LEU A 259 -7.21 5.08 -8.48
CA LEU A 259 -7.92 4.01 -9.20
C LEU A 259 -9.40 3.95 -8.83
#